data_AF-A0A9P6WPI1-F1
#
_entry.id   AF-A0A9P6WPI1-F1
#
_cell.length_a   1.000
_cell.length_b   1.000
_cell.length_c   1.000
_cell.angle_alpha   90.00
_cell.angle_beta   90.00
_cell.angle_gamma   90.00
#
_symmetry.space_group_name_H-M   'P 1'
#
loop_
_entity.id
_entity.type
_entity.pdbx_description
1 polymer ?
#
loop_
_entity_poly.entity_id
_entity_poly.type
_entity_poly.pdbx_seq_one_letter_code
_entity_poly.pdbx_strand_id
1 'polypeptide(L)'
;MYRSVLSSTLGASVRRFSAASISASKASKESGLEKALEELAEIKIISSKEIPKHDKETLATSKLIDTFSTYNPKTLTEETIAPNSKSPVPISAELNYYAPLKHEVTHGDLKAEVIFKCFDPVNVEFFCDFALRAAYYLGLPATGPKPIQVKRERWTVIRAPFVHAKSKENFERKTHGRIIKIWDSDNEIVDLWLAYLKKNSVWGVGVKVNMYTQEPLNISENMAKLEGSEQSLSDLKSSIETLSNDTTNPVSQKVLELLKDPVFARHLSADEASQIESKPQSIEK
;
A
#
# COMPACT_ATOMS: atom_id res chain seq x y z
N MET A 1 -47.83 14.02 -2.31
CA MET A 1 -48.70 15.12 -2.78
C MET A 1 -47.82 16.20 -3.38
N TYR A 2 -48.08 16.52 -4.64
CA TYR A 2 -47.41 17.57 -5.43
C TYR A 2 -47.77 18.98 -4.98
N ARG A 3 -46.81 19.91 -5.02
CA ARG A 3 -46.90 21.33 -5.45
C ARG A 3 -45.52 21.97 -5.24
N SER A 4 -44.67 22.20 -6.24
CA SER A 4 -44.72 23.19 -7.33
C SER A 4 -44.91 24.63 -6.85
N VAL A 5 -43.81 25.39 -6.74
CA VAL A 5 -43.78 26.82 -7.07
C VAL A 5 -42.44 27.12 -7.75
N LEU A 6 -42.52 27.51 -9.01
CA LEU A 6 -41.48 28.14 -9.80
C LEU A 6 -41.30 29.59 -9.33
N SER A 7 -40.06 30.05 -9.18
CA SER A 7 -39.74 31.45 -9.46
C SER A 7 -38.31 31.58 -9.98
N SER A 8 -38.24 32.00 -11.23
CA SER A 8 -37.07 32.43 -11.98
C SER A 8 -36.45 33.72 -11.45
N THR A 9 -35.12 33.77 -11.33
CA THR A 9 -34.34 34.98 -11.62
C THR A 9 -32.96 34.60 -12.13
N LEU A 10 -32.67 35.03 -13.37
CA LEU A 10 -31.34 35.07 -13.97
C LEU A 10 -30.37 35.87 -13.08
N GLY A 11 -29.14 35.39 -12.96
CA GLY A 11 -28.03 36.13 -12.34
C GLY A 11 -26.70 35.52 -12.75
N ALA A 12 -26.28 35.78 -13.99
CA ALA A 12 -24.96 35.41 -14.49
C ALA A 12 -23.87 36.22 -13.78
N SER A 13 -23.09 35.57 -12.91
CA SER A 13 -21.88 36.14 -12.32
C SER A 13 -20.67 35.74 -13.16
N VAL A 14 -20.34 36.59 -14.13
CA VAL A 14 -19.07 36.53 -14.87
C VAL A 14 -18.04 37.32 -14.08
N ARG A 15 -17.04 36.63 -13.52
CA ARG A 15 -15.85 37.28 -12.93
C ARG A 15 -15.04 37.95 -14.03
N ARG A 16 -15.13 39.27 -14.11
CA ARG A 16 -14.25 40.13 -14.90
C ARG A 16 -13.03 40.49 -14.06
N PHE A 17 -11.83 40.14 -14.53
CA PHE A 17 -10.60 40.69 -13.99
C PHE A 17 -10.39 42.11 -14.51
N SER A 18 -10.03 42.99 -13.58
CA SER A 18 -9.77 44.43 -13.75
C SER A 18 -8.49 44.66 -14.55
N ALA A 19 -8.60 45.38 -15.67
CA ALA A 19 -7.46 45.98 -16.36
C ALA A 19 -7.19 47.37 -15.77
N ALA A 20 -5.99 47.56 -15.24
CA ALA A 20 -5.53 48.87 -14.77
C ALA A 20 -5.11 49.74 -15.96
N SER A 21 -5.67 50.95 -16.01
CA SER A 21 -5.26 52.03 -16.90
C SER A 21 -3.96 52.68 -16.43
N ILE A 22 -2.95 52.74 -17.30
CA ILE A 22 -1.83 53.66 -17.18
C ILE A 22 -1.89 54.62 -18.35
N SER A 23 -2.09 55.90 -18.04
CA SER A 23 -1.98 57.03 -18.94
C SER A 23 -0.50 57.34 -19.20
N ALA A 24 -0.09 57.47 -20.46
CA ALA A 24 1.09 58.25 -20.82
C ALA A 24 0.94 58.86 -22.22
N SER A 25 1.47 60.06 -22.32
CA SER A 25 1.39 61.07 -23.36
C SER A 25 2.12 60.74 -24.67
N LYS A 26 1.47 61.13 -25.76
CA LYS A 26 1.97 61.64 -27.05
C LYS A 26 3.51 61.82 -27.18
N ALA A 27 4.16 61.02 -28.04
CA ALA A 27 5.31 61.45 -28.85
C ALA A 27 5.54 60.53 -30.06
N SER A 28 5.50 61.17 -31.22
CA SER A 28 5.72 60.76 -32.62
C SER A 28 6.81 59.73 -32.98
N LYS A 29 6.53 59.04 -34.10
CA LYS A 29 7.39 58.31 -35.07
C LYS A 29 7.67 56.83 -34.78
N GLU A 30 6.61 56.04 -34.93
CA GLU A 30 6.65 54.60 -35.19
C GLU A 30 6.95 54.35 -36.67
N SER A 31 8.11 53.76 -36.96
CA SER A 31 8.37 53.04 -38.22
C SER A 31 9.39 51.90 -38.07
N GLY A 32 9.94 51.71 -36.87
CA GLY A 32 10.90 50.65 -36.54
C GLY A 32 10.34 49.62 -35.55
N LEU A 33 9.51 50.04 -34.59
CA LEU A 33 8.86 49.11 -33.64
C LEU A 33 7.77 48.27 -34.30
N GLU A 34 6.99 48.84 -35.22
CA GLU A 34 5.98 48.08 -35.99
C GLU A 34 6.61 47.06 -36.93
N LYS A 35 7.73 47.41 -37.60
CA LYS A 35 8.50 46.46 -38.42
C LYS A 35 9.16 45.36 -37.60
N ALA A 36 9.69 45.69 -36.42
CA ALA A 36 10.24 44.68 -35.50
C ALA A 36 9.13 43.80 -34.90
N LEU A 37 7.92 44.34 -34.70
CA LEU A 37 6.73 43.57 -34.32
C LEU A 37 6.21 42.69 -35.44
N GLU A 38 6.29 43.12 -36.71
CA GLU A 38 6.00 42.28 -37.89
C GLU A 38 7.05 41.17 -38.05
N GLU A 39 8.36 41.46 -37.93
CA GLU A 39 9.42 40.43 -37.94
C GLU A 39 9.28 39.43 -36.78
N LEU A 40 8.89 39.88 -35.58
CA LEU A 40 8.62 39.00 -34.44
C LEU A 40 7.30 38.24 -34.57
N ALA A 41 6.30 38.79 -35.27
CA ALA A 41 5.04 38.12 -35.59
C ALA A 41 5.20 37.08 -36.71
N GLU A 42 6.17 37.26 -37.62
CA GLU A 42 6.60 36.24 -38.59
C GLU A 42 7.38 35.10 -37.92
N ILE A 43 8.02 35.34 -36.77
CA ILE A 43 8.61 34.29 -35.90
C ILE A 43 7.53 33.63 -35.03
N LYS A 44 6.34 33.40 -35.58
CA LYS A 44 5.33 32.52 -35.00
C LYS A 44 5.49 31.12 -35.59
N ILE A 45 6.39 30.35 -34.95
CA ILE A 45 6.37 28.89 -34.91
C ILE A 45 6.74 28.21 -36.24
N ILE A 46 8.04 28.07 -36.49
CA ILE A 46 8.58 26.84 -37.10
C ILE A 46 8.42 25.72 -36.05
N SER A 47 7.18 25.32 -35.82
CA SER A 47 6.78 24.07 -35.15
C SER A 47 5.35 23.71 -35.59
N SER A 48 5.08 23.87 -36.88
CA SER A 48 4.36 22.84 -37.61
C SER A 48 5.38 22.04 -38.43
N LYS A 49 6.49 21.62 -37.81
CA LYS A 49 7.11 20.38 -38.28
C LYS A 49 6.07 19.34 -37.94
N GLU A 50 5.26 18.95 -38.92
CA GLU A 50 4.39 17.79 -38.76
C GLU A 50 5.28 16.71 -38.15
N ILE A 51 4.91 16.25 -36.96
CA ILE A 51 5.55 15.08 -36.35
C ILE A 51 5.54 14.04 -37.47
N PRO A 52 6.70 13.46 -37.86
CA PRO A 52 6.73 12.55 -39.00
C PRO A 52 5.68 11.48 -38.78
N LYS A 53 4.66 11.49 -39.65
CA LYS A 53 3.58 10.51 -39.63
C LYS A 53 4.24 9.19 -40.02
N HIS A 54 4.57 8.37 -39.03
CA HIS A 54 5.02 7.00 -39.27
C HIS A 54 3.94 6.24 -40.05
N ASP A 55 4.37 5.31 -40.90
CA ASP A 55 3.46 4.52 -41.70
C ASP A 55 2.41 3.86 -40.80
N LYS A 56 1.16 3.80 -41.29
CA LYS A 56 0.06 3.20 -40.51
C LYS A 56 0.38 1.77 -40.08
N GLU A 57 1.21 1.08 -40.86
CA GLU A 57 1.73 -0.24 -40.56
C GLU A 57 2.70 -0.20 -39.37
N THR A 58 3.70 0.68 -39.35
CA THR A 58 4.63 0.81 -38.20
C THR A 58 3.93 1.29 -36.92
N LEU A 59 2.88 2.10 -37.03
CA LEU A 59 2.01 2.45 -35.90
C LEU A 59 1.09 1.31 -35.44
N ALA A 60 0.76 0.36 -36.33
CA ALA A 60 0.06 -0.86 -35.96
C ALA A 60 1.03 -1.87 -35.31
N THR A 61 2.27 -1.94 -35.80
CA THR A 61 3.35 -2.75 -35.20
C THR A 61 3.91 -2.13 -33.93
N SER A 62 3.78 -0.83 -33.67
CA SER A 62 4.20 -0.25 -32.38
C SER A 62 3.14 -0.40 -31.29
N LYS A 63 1.89 -0.74 -31.65
CA LYS A 63 0.85 -1.26 -30.75
C LYS A 63 1.12 -2.71 -30.35
N LEU A 64 2.37 -3.15 -30.29
CA LEU A 64 2.79 -4.49 -29.82
C LEU A 64 2.65 -4.67 -28.29
N ILE A 65 1.65 -4.03 -27.71
CA ILE A 65 1.00 -4.54 -26.51
C ILE A 65 -0.50 -4.56 -26.79
N ASP A 66 -0.89 -5.39 -27.76
CA ASP A 66 -2.30 -5.68 -28.07
C ASP A 66 -3.00 -6.41 -26.90
N THR A 67 -2.21 -6.88 -25.92
CA THR A 67 -2.74 -7.48 -24.68
C THR A 67 -3.61 -6.52 -23.87
N PHE A 68 -3.39 -5.20 -23.99
CA PHE A 68 -4.26 -4.21 -23.35
C PHE A 68 -5.56 -3.95 -24.12
N SER A 69 -5.59 -4.20 -25.44
CA SER A 69 -6.84 -4.09 -26.22
C SER A 69 -7.78 -5.27 -25.95
N THR A 70 -7.21 -6.43 -25.61
CA THR A 70 -7.94 -7.64 -25.20
C THR A 70 -8.27 -7.69 -23.71
N TYR A 71 -7.78 -6.73 -22.90
CA TYR A 71 -8.04 -6.72 -21.46
C TYR A 71 -9.46 -6.24 -21.18
N ASN A 72 -10.37 -7.19 -20.99
CA ASN A 72 -11.71 -6.94 -20.48
C ASN A 72 -11.72 -7.12 -18.94
N PRO A 73 -11.60 -6.05 -18.14
CA PRO A 73 -11.62 -6.19 -16.69
C PRO A 73 -12.96 -6.77 -16.25
N LYS A 74 -12.93 -7.74 -15.32
CA LYS A 74 -14.16 -8.19 -14.66
C LYS A 74 -14.73 -7.04 -13.82
N THR A 75 -15.99 -6.72 -14.02
CA THR A 75 -16.75 -5.71 -13.30
C THR A 75 -17.82 -6.39 -12.46
N LEU A 76 -18.06 -5.89 -11.25
CA LEU A 76 -19.13 -6.41 -10.38
C LEU A 76 -20.47 -5.76 -10.76
N THR A 77 -20.44 -4.46 -11.06
CA THR A 77 -21.57 -3.69 -11.57
C THR A 77 -21.17 -2.86 -12.79
N GLU A 78 -22.01 -2.83 -13.84
CA GLU A 78 -21.79 -1.95 -15.01
C GLU A 78 -22.15 -0.48 -14.73
N GLU A 79 -22.85 -0.22 -13.62
CA GLU A 79 -23.41 1.10 -13.29
C GLU A 79 -22.37 2.09 -12.74
N THR A 80 -21.27 1.58 -12.15
CA THR A 80 -20.22 2.43 -11.58
C THR A 80 -19.21 2.83 -12.65
N ILE A 81 -19.46 3.98 -13.27
CA ILE A 81 -18.61 4.56 -14.31
C ILE A 81 -17.56 5.48 -13.68
N ALA A 82 -16.30 5.36 -14.08
CA ALA A 82 -15.23 6.22 -13.58
C ALA A 82 -15.45 7.69 -13.99
N PRO A 83 -15.20 8.68 -13.10
CA PRO A 83 -15.31 10.09 -13.47
C PRO A 83 -14.31 10.39 -14.60
N ASN A 84 -14.82 10.87 -15.75
CA ASN A 84 -14.11 11.16 -17.00
C ASN A 84 -13.91 10.00 -17.99
N SER A 85 -14.37 8.78 -17.69
CA SER A 85 -14.27 7.61 -18.58
C SER A 85 -15.66 7.07 -18.91
N LYS A 86 -15.86 6.49 -20.11
CA LYS A 86 -17.10 5.73 -20.43
C LYS A 86 -17.00 4.25 -20.04
N SER A 87 -15.87 3.84 -19.49
CA SER A 87 -15.60 2.47 -19.08
C SER A 87 -15.98 2.26 -17.60
N PRO A 88 -16.52 1.08 -17.27
CA PRO A 88 -16.81 0.70 -15.89
C PRO A 88 -15.54 0.54 -15.06
N VAL A 89 -15.64 0.76 -13.75
CA VAL A 89 -14.52 0.64 -12.81
C VAL A 89 -14.15 -0.85 -12.64
N PRO A 90 -12.86 -1.24 -12.69
CA PRO A 90 -12.46 -2.63 -12.46
C PRO A 90 -12.74 -3.06 -11.03
N ILE A 91 -12.99 -4.36 -10.82
CA ILE A 91 -13.37 -4.91 -9.52
C ILE A 91 -12.46 -4.51 -8.36
N SER A 92 -11.13 -4.45 -8.57
CA SER A 92 -10.18 -4.08 -7.52
C SER A 92 -10.35 -2.64 -7.03
N ALA A 93 -10.71 -1.72 -7.92
CA ALA A 93 -10.99 -0.34 -7.58
C ALA A 93 -12.41 -0.19 -7.00
N GLU A 94 -13.36 -0.96 -7.50
CA GLU A 94 -14.74 -0.99 -6.99
C GLU A 94 -14.78 -1.45 -5.52
N LEU A 95 -14.01 -2.50 -5.17
CA LEU A 95 -13.95 -3.06 -3.81
C LEU A 95 -13.44 -2.07 -2.76
N ASN A 96 -12.70 -1.02 -3.14
CA ASN A 96 -12.26 0.01 -2.19
C ASN A 96 -13.42 0.83 -1.62
N TYR A 97 -14.53 0.95 -2.36
CA TYR A 97 -15.71 1.68 -1.92
C TYR A 97 -16.64 0.85 -1.01
N TYR A 98 -16.47 -0.47 -1.02
CA TYR A 98 -17.27 -1.39 -0.21
C TYR A 98 -16.52 -1.86 1.04
N ALA A 99 -17.28 -2.47 1.95
CA ALA A 99 -16.72 -3.16 3.10
C ALA A 99 -15.81 -4.33 2.68
N PRO A 100 -14.79 -4.67 3.47
CA PRO A 100 -13.84 -5.72 3.12
C PRO A 100 -14.55 -7.07 3.07
N LEU A 101 -14.36 -7.77 1.95
CA LEU A 101 -14.80 -9.15 1.77
C LEU A 101 -14.04 -10.09 2.72
N LYS A 102 -14.66 -11.21 3.07
CA LYS A 102 -14.11 -12.20 4.02
C LYS A 102 -14.35 -13.59 3.49
N HIS A 103 -13.39 -14.48 3.70
CA HIS A 103 -13.57 -15.91 3.44
C HIS A 103 -14.28 -16.59 4.61
N GLU A 104 -14.99 -17.67 4.30
CA GLU A 104 -15.69 -18.47 5.29
C GLU A 104 -14.70 -19.36 6.07
N VAL A 105 -15.02 -19.61 7.34
CA VAL A 105 -14.23 -20.48 8.22
C VAL A 105 -14.75 -21.91 8.07
N THR A 106 -13.88 -22.88 7.77
CA THR A 106 -14.26 -24.27 7.47
C THR A 106 -14.15 -25.18 8.69
N HIS A 107 -13.00 -25.18 9.38
CA HIS A 107 -12.67 -26.08 10.48
C HIS A 107 -12.70 -25.38 11.84
N GLY A 108 -12.46 -24.06 11.87
CA GLY A 108 -12.47 -23.27 13.10
C GLY A 108 -11.19 -23.41 13.93
N ASP A 109 -10.08 -23.79 13.29
CA ASP A 109 -8.77 -23.84 13.92
C ASP A 109 -8.17 -22.43 13.99
N LEU A 110 -8.04 -21.91 15.21
CA LEU A 110 -7.44 -20.59 15.44
C LEU A 110 -5.93 -20.66 15.23
N LYS A 111 -5.42 -19.95 14.23
CA LYS A 111 -3.99 -19.91 13.90
C LYS A 111 -3.28 -18.67 14.42
N ALA A 112 -3.93 -17.51 14.31
CA ALA A 112 -3.34 -16.27 14.81
C ALA A 112 -4.39 -15.32 15.37
N GLU A 113 -4.02 -14.63 16.45
CA GLU A 113 -4.74 -13.48 16.99
C GLU A 113 -3.86 -12.23 16.89
N VAL A 114 -4.33 -11.25 16.12
CA VAL A 114 -3.65 -9.96 15.98
C VAL A 114 -4.41 -8.90 16.73
N ILE A 115 -3.74 -8.29 17.69
CA ILE A 115 -4.28 -7.23 18.55
C ILE A 115 -3.64 -5.92 18.14
N PHE A 116 -4.47 -4.99 17.69
CA PHE A 116 -4.08 -3.62 17.38
C PHE A 116 -4.43 -2.71 18.55
N LYS A 117 -3.50 -1.83 18.92
CA LYS A 117 -3.69 -0.83 19.98
C LYS A 117 -3.26 0.54 19.47
N CYS A 118 -4.10 1.55 19.69
CA CYS A 118 -3.77 2.94 19.35
C CYS A 118 -4.38 3.87 20.41
N PHE A 119 -3.84 5.08 20.53
CA PHE A 119 -4.49 6.14 21.31
C PHE A 119 -5.60 6.85 20.50
N ASP A 120 -5.57 6.76 19.18
CA ASP A 120 -6.57 7.30 18.26
C ASP A 120 -7.46 6.17 17.69
N PRO A 121 -8.79 6.23 17.84
CA PRO A 121 -9.70 5.24 17.27
C PRO A 121 -9.69 5.20 15.73
N VAL A 122 -9.44 6.32 15.05
CA VAL A 122 -9.55 6.40 13.58
C VAL A 122 -8.46 5.58 12.91
N ASN A 123 -7.21 5.76 13.34
CA ASN A 123 -6.06 5.06 12.76
C ASN A 123 -6.12 3.54 12.99
N VAL A 124 -6.60 3.10 14.17
CA VAL A 124 -6.75 1.66 14.44
C VAL A 124 -7.85 1.03 13.59
N GLU A 125 -8.95 1.73 13.34
CA GLU A 125 -10.04 1.24 12.49
C GLU A 125 -9.61 1.18 11.02
N PHE A 126 -8.95 2.22 10.52
CA PHE A 126 -8.38 2.25 9.19
C PHE A 126 -7.38 1.10 8.96
N PHE A 127 -6.46 0.89 9.91
CA PHE A 127 -5.46 -0.18 9.77
C PHE A 127 -6.09 -1.59 9.87
N CYS A 128 -7.13 -1.76 10.68
CA CYS A 128 -7.88 -3.02 10.72
C CYS A 128 -8.60 -3.30 9.39
N ASP A 129 -9.21 -2.29 8.76
CA ASP A 129 -9.84 -2.43 7.46
C ASP A 129 -8.83 -2.85 6.38
N PHE A 130 -7.69 -2.15 6.34
CA PHE A 130 -6.57 -2.50 5.48
C PHE A 130 -6.09 -3.94 5.69
N ALA A 131 -5.95 -4.37 6.95
CA ALA A 131 -5.50 -5.72 7.27
C ALA A 131 -6.47 -6.81 6.80
N LEU A 132 -7.78 -6.57 6.89
CA LEU A 132 -8.80 -7.49 6.38
C LEU A 132 -8.79 -7.60 4.86
N ARG A 133 -8.58 -6.48 4.15
CA ARG A 133 -8.43 -6.49 2.68
C ARG A 133 -7.22 -7.33 2.28
N ALA A 134 -6.08 -7.14 2.94
CA ALA A 134 -4.88 -7.93 2.67
C ALA A 134 -5.10 -9.43 2.94
N ALA A 135 -5.80 -9.77 4.03
CA ALA A 135 -6.13 -11.16 4.37
C ALA A 135 -7.02 -11.81 3.30
N TYR A 136 -8.02 -11.08 2.77
CA TYR A 136 -8.90 -11.57 1.72
C TYR A 136 -8.14 -11.96 0.45
N TYR A 137 -7.19 -11.13 0.00
CA TYR A 137 -6.39 -11.46 -1.19
C TYR A 137 -5.47 -12.67 -1.00
N LEU A 138 -5.03 -12.93 0.24
CA LEU A 138 -4.21 -14.10 0.57
C LEU A 138 -5.03 -15.37 0.84
N GLY A 139 -6.37 -15.31 0.75
CA GLY A 139 -7.21 -16.48 1.02
C GLY A 139 -7.40 -16.78 2.51
N LEU A 140 -6.99 -15.89 3.41
CA LEU A 140 -7.05 -16.10 4.85
C LEU A 140 -8.48 -15.82 5.36
N PRO A 141 -9.17 -16.79 6.01
CA PRO A 141 -10.46 -16.53 6.64
C PRO A 141 -10.26 -15.73 7.93
N ALA A 142 -10.37 -14.40 7.80
CA ALA A 142 -10.21 -13.47 8.90
C ALA A 142 -11.57 -13.05 9.48
N THR A 143 -11.73 -13.22 10.79
CA THR A 143 -12.85 -12.64 11.53
C THR A 143 -12.53 -11.20 11.89
N GLY A 144 -13.50 -10.31 11.61
CA GLY A 144 -13.37 -8.85 11.63
C GLY A 144 -12.91 -8.23 12.95
N PRO A 145 -12.72 -6.90 12.98
CA PRO A 145 -12.02 -6.23 14.06
C PRO A 145 -12.96 -6.11 15.26
N LYS A 146 -12.88 -7.09 16.16
CA LYS A 146 -13.67 -7.09 17.37
C LYS A 146 -13.14 -6.01 18.32
N PRO A 147 -13.98 -5.09 18.80
CA PRO A 147 -13.54 -4.09 19.77
C PRO A 147 -13.20 -4.74 21.10
N ILE A 148 -12.01 -4.44 21.62
CA ILE A 148 -11.62 -4.76 22.99
C ILE A 148 -11.93 -3.55 23.87
N GLN A 149 -12.19 -3.79 25.16
CA GLN A 149 -12.43 -2.76 26.13
C GLN A 149 -11.33 -1.69 26.13
N VAL A 150 -11.73 -0.42 26.07
CA VAL A 150 -10.81 0.73 26.05
C VAL A 150 -10.19 0.89 27.44
N LYS A 151 -8.86 0.83 27.53
CA LYS A 151 -8.13 1.11 28.77
C LYS A 151 -8.10 2.62 28.98
N ARG A 152 -8.52 3.11 30.14
CA ARG A 152 -8.52 4.54 30.48
C ARG A 152 -7.63 4.80 31.70
N GLU A 153 -6.47 5.39 31.45
CA GLU A 153 -5.52 5.81 32.47
C GLU A 153 -5.80 7.27 32.81
N ARG A 154 -5.95 7.60 34.10
CA ARG A 154 -6.26 8.96 34.55
C ARG A 154 -5.24 9.41 35.56
N TRP A 155 -4.83 10.66 35.47
CA TRP A 155 -3.96 11.30 36.46
C TRP A 155 -4.40 12.75 36.69
N THR A 156 -4.14 13.24 37.89
CA THR A 156 -4.52 14.59 38.29
C THR A 156 -3.25 15.36 38.64
N VAL A 157 -3.06 16.53 38.04
CA VAL A 157 -1.87 17.37 38.24
C VAL A 157 -2.31 18.73 38.78
N ILE A 158 -1.49 19.35 39.63
CA ILE A 158 -1.71 20.74 40.04
C ILE A 158 -1.46 21.63 38.81
N ARG A 159 -2.37 22.56 38.51
CA ARG A 159 -2.25 23.43 37.33
C ARG A 159 -1.07 24.39 37.41
N ALA A 160 -0.79 24.89 38.61
CA ALA A 160 0.30 25.82 38.86
C ALA A 160 1.59 25.07 39.25
N PRO A 161 2.77 25.63 38.97
CA PRO A 161 4.05 25.02 39.36
C PRO A 161 4.27 24.96 40.88
N PHE A 162 3.60 25.82 41.67
CA PHE A 162 3.79 25.89 43.12
C PHE A 162 2.50 26.28 43.88
N VAL A 163 2.37 25.78 45.12
CA VAL A 163 1.39 26.11 46.19
C VAL A 163 -0.12 25.94 45.89
N HIS A 164 -0.61 26.13 44.66
CA HIS A 164 -2.04 26.18 44.36
C HIS A 164 -2.72 24.80 44.24
N ALA A 165 -2.61 23.94 45.27
CA ALA A 165 -3.11 22.56 45.28
C ALA A 165 -4.65 22.40 45.17
N LYS A 166 -5.42 23.46 45.47
CA LYS A 166 -6.88 23.49 45.24
C LYS A 166 -7.24 23.54 43.74
N SER A 167 -6.30 23.98 42.89
CA SER A 167 -6.45 24.04 41.44
C SER A 167 -5.78 22.84 40.79
N LYS A 168 -6.56 21.79 40.50
CA LYS A 168 -6.10 20.56 39.85
C LYS A 168 -6.74 20.39 38.47
N GLU A 169 -6.02 19.71 37.58
CA GLU A 169 -6.48 19.33 36.25
C GLU A 169 -6.44 17.81 36.10
N ASN A 170 -7.49 17.27 35.50
CA ASN A 170 -7.60 15.83 35.22
C ASN A 170 -7.18 15.58 33.78
N PHE A 171 -6.23 14.67 33.61
CA PHE A 171 -5.82 14.17 32.31
C PHE A 171 -6.24 12.72 32.16
N GLU A 172 -6.51 12.31 30.93
CA GLU A 172 -6.74 10.91 30.60
C GLU A 172 -6.00 10.48 29.34
N ARG A 173 -5.60 9.21 29.32
CA ARG A 173 -5.13 8.52 28.11
C ARG A 173 -6.01 7.30 27.88
N LYS A 174 -6.62 7.26 26.71
CA LYS A 174 -7.45 6.15 26.25
C LYS A 174 -6.65 5.30 25.27
N THR A 175 -6.56 4.00 25.53
CA THR A 175 -6.00 3.03 24.57
C THR A 175 -7.15 2.25 23.96
N HIS A 176 -7.39 2.49 22.68
CA HIS A 176 -8.37 1.79 21.87
C HIS A 176 -7.75 0.48 21.34
N GLY A 177 -8.45 -0.63 21.52
CA GLY A 177 -8.02 -1.95 21.09
C GLY A 177 -8.97 -2.58 20.07
N ARG A 178 -8.42 -3.26 19.07
CA ARG A 178 -9.14 -4.11 18.13
C ARG A 178 -8.42 -5.46 18.03
N ILE A 179 -9.16 -6.54 17.82
CA ILE A 179 -8.59 -7.87 17.58
C ILE A 179 -9.13 -8.46 16.29
N ILE A 180 -8.24 -8.99 15.46
CA ILE A 180 -8.54 -9.80 14.28
C ILE A 180 -8.08 -11.22 14.57
N LYS A 181 -8.92 -12.19 14.22
CA LYS A 181 -8.60 -13.62 14.35
C LYS A 181 -8.49 -14.24 12.96
N ILE A 182 -7.46 -15.04 12.74
CA ILE A 182 -7.27 -15.83 11.53
C ILE A 182 -7.49 -17.29 11.85
N TRP A 183 -8.25 -17.94 10.98
CA TRP A 183 -8.62 -19.34 11.09
C TRP A 183 -8.00 -20.16 9.95
N ASP A 184 -7.93 -21.48 10.10
CA ASP A 184 -7.77 -22.47 9.02
C ASP A 184 -6.73 -22.12 7.93
N SER A 185 -5.59 -21.57 8.34
CA SER A 185 -4.55 -21.07 7.43
C SER A 185 -3.22 -21.74 7.67
N ASP A 186 -2.39 -21.74 6.63
CA ASP A 186 -0.99 -22.15 6.75
C ASP A 186 -0.15 -21.06 7.41
N ASN A 187 0.86 -21.48 8.19
CA ASN A 187 1.72 -20.60 8.97
C ASN A 187 2.53 -19.67 8.06
N GLU A 188 3.02 -20.18 6.92
CA GLU A 188 3.81 -19.39 5.96
C GLU A 188 3.00 -18.21 5.38
N ILE A 189 1.72 -18.45 5.07
CA ILE A 189 0.83 -17.41 4.52
C ILE A 189 0.49 -16.38 5.60
N VAL A 190 0.31 -16.81 6.84
CA VAL A 190 0.11 -15.90 7.99
C VAL A 190 1.35 -15.03 8.18
N ASP A 191 2.55 -15.60 8.10
CA ASP A 191 3.81 -14.85 8.22
C ASP A 191 3.99 -13.85 7.08
N LEU A 192 3.68 -14.23 5.84
CA LEU A 192 3.67 -13.33 4.69
C LEU A 192 2.71 -12.14 4.91
N TRP A 193 1.49 -12.43 5.40
CA TRP A 193 0.52 -11.40 5.72
C TRP A 193 1.02 -10.45 6.82
N LEU A 194 1.60 -10.99 7.90
CA LEU A 194 2.18 -10.19 8.98
C LEU A 194 3.36 -9.33 8.51
N ALA A 195 4.23 -9.88 7.64
CA ALA A 195 5.32 -9.13 7.03
C ALA A 195 4.80 -7.96 6.17
N TYR A 196 3.73 -8.20 5.40
CA TYR A 196 3.07 -7.16 4.62
C TYR A 196 2.46 -6.06 5.51
N LEU A 197 1.80 -6.43 6.62
CA LEU A 197 1.27 -5.46 7.58
C LEU A 197 2.38 -4.64 8.26
N LYS A 198 3.50 -5.29 8.61
CA LYS A 198 4.65 -4.61 9.20
C LYS A 198 5.25 -3.59 8.23
N LYS A 199 5.38 -3.96 6.95
CA LYS A 199 5.89 -3.06 5.90
C LYS A 199 5.00 -1.83 5.70
N ASN A 200 3.68 -2.02 5.76
CA ASN A 200 2.68 -0.98 5.49
C ASN A 200 1.98 -0.49 6.77
N SER A 201 2.69 -0.49 7.90
CA SER A 201 2.09 -0.12 9.19
C SER A 201 1.71 1.36 9.21
N VAL A 202 0.51 1.63 9.73
CA VAL A 202 0.04 3.00 9.97
C VAL A 202 0.70 3.53 11.24
N TRP A 203 0.94 4.85 11.29
CA TRP A 203 1.57 5.49 12.43
C TRP A 203 0.69 5.39 13.68
N GLY A 204 1.33 5.33 14.85
CA GLY A 204 0.65 5.33 16.15
C GLY A 204 -0.11 4.03 16.49
N VAL A 205 -0.16 3.04 15.60
CA VAL A 205 -0.76 1.73 15.85
C VAL A 205 0.31 0.75 16.31
N GLY A 206 0.17 0.23 17.53
CA GLY A 206 0.96 -0.90 18.02
C GLY A 206 0.29 -2.22 17.68
N VAL A 207 1.06 -3.18 17.18
CA VAL A 207 0.59 -4.52 16.81
C VAL A 207 1.17 -5.56 17.77
N LYS A 208 0.33 -6.44 18.29
CA LYS A 208 0.74 -7.64 19.03
C LYS A 208 0.13 -8.86 18.35
N VAL A 209 0.93 -9.87 18.07
CA VAL A 209 0.49 -11.13 17.45
C VAL A 209 0.66 -12.25 18.46
N ASN A 210 -0.37 -13.08 18.63
CA ASN A 210 -0.27 -14.38 19.26
C ASN A 210 -0.47 -15.43 18.15
N MET A 211 0.49 -16.32 17.95
CA MET A 211 0.43 -17.38 16.94
C MET A 211 0.29 -18.75 17.62
N TYR A 212 -0.52 -19.62 17.04
CA TYR A 212 -0.86 -20.94 17.55
C TYR A 212 -0.44 -21.99 16.52
N THR A 213 0.57 -22.78 16.88
CA THR A 213 1.03 -23.91 16.08
C THR A 213 0.64 -25.20 16.79
N GLN A 214 0.04 -26.13 16.05
CA GLN A 214 -0.30 -27.45 16.57
C GLN A 214 0.88 -28.38 16.31
N GLU A 215 1.50 -28.87 17.38
CA GLU A 215 2.63 -29.81 17.32
C GLU A 215 2.22 -31.13 17.98
N PRO A 216 2.65 -32.28 17.45
CA PRO A 216 2.46 -33.57 18.12
C PRO A 216 3.32 -33.65 19.39
N LEU A 217 2.94 -34.52 20.33
CA LEU A 217 3.61 -34.64 21.64
C LEU A 217 5.11 -34.99 21.54
N ASN A 218 5.51 -35.75 20.53
CA ASN A 218 6.89 -36.21 20.33
C ASN A 218 7.72 -35.19 19.53
N ILE A 219 7.79 -33.96 20.04
CA ILE A 219 8.48 -32.85 19.36
C ILE A 219 9.96 -33.18 19.10
N SER A 220 10.66 -33.73 20.10
CA SER A 220 12.10 -33.99 20.01
C SER A 220 12.47 -34.94 18.86
N GLU A 221 11.69 -36.00 18.66
CA GLU A 221 11.94 -36.97 17.59
C GLU A 221 11.59 -36.40 16.22
N ASN A 222 10.56 -35.56 16.14
CA ASN A 222 10.15 -34.94 14.89
C ASN A 222 11.13 -33.83 14.46
N MET A 223 11.64 -33.05 15.40
CA MET A 223 12.69 -32.05 15.13
C MET A 223 13.96 -32.74 14.60
N ALA A 224 14.41 -33.82 15.23
CA ALA A 224 15.56 -34.58 14.75
C ALA A 224 15.35 -35.21 13.35
N LYS A 225 14.11 -35.61 13.02
CA LYS A 225 13.75 -36.12 11.68
C LYS A 225 13.68 -35.01 10.64
N LEU A 226 13.17 -33.83 11.01
CA LEU A 226 13.10 -32.66 10.13
C LEU A 226 14.48 -32.10 9.81
N GLU A 227 15.39 -32.05 10.79
CA GLU A 227 16.80 -31.68 10.60
C GLU A 227 17.51 -32.60 9.60
N GLY A 228 17.18 -33.89 9.59
CA GLY A 228 17.74 -34.86 8.62
C GLY A 228 16.97 -34.97 7.30
N SER A 229 15.87 -34.21 7.11
CA SER A 229 15.02 -34.33 5.93
C SER A 229 15.44 -33.37 4.81
N GLU A 230 15.34 -33.82 3.55
CA GLU A 230 15.64 -33.00 2.36
C GLU A 230 14.73 -31.76 2.23
N GLN A 231 13.62 -31.72 2.97
CA GLN A 231 12.64 -30.63 2.95
C GLN A 231 13.18 -29.36 3.61
N SER A 232 13.80 -29.46 4.78
CA SER A 232 14.43 -28.30 5.45
C SER A 232 15.54 -27.70 4.59
N LEU A 233 16.31 -28.56 3.92
CA LEU A 233 17.33 -28.18 2.96
C LEU A 233 16.74 -27.47 1.73
N SER A 234 15.60 -27.94 1.19
CA SER A 234 14.92 -27.25 0.09
C SER A 234 14.37 -25.87 0.48
N ASP A 235 13.91 -25.72 1.72
CA ASP A 235 13.38 -24.46 2.25
C ASP A 235 14.50 -23.44 2.50
N LEU A 236 15.67 -23.91 2.95
CA LEU A 236 16.87 -23.08 3.05
C LEU A 236 17.32 -22.59 1.66
N LYS A 237 17.32 -23.46 0.66
CA LYS A 237 17.66 -23.09 -0.72
C LYS A 237 16.72 -22.02 -1.27
N SER A 238 15.40 -22.19 -1.11
CA SER A 238 14.41 -21.22 -1.59
C SER A 238 14.51 -19.87 -0.85
N SER A 239 14.82 -19.90 0.45
CA SER A 239 15.09 -18.72 1.27
C SER A 239 16.37 -17.99 0.83
N ILE A 240 17.44 -18.72 0.51
CA ILE A 240 18.69 -18.15 -0.01
C ILE A 240 18.47 -17.53 -1.38
N GLU A 241 17.70 -18.19 -2.26
CA GLU A 241 17.36 -17.66 -3.58
C GLU A 241 16.58 -16.34 -3.47
N THR A 242 15.55 -16.27 -2.61
CA THR A 242 14.79 -15.03 -2.36
C THR A 242 15.66 -13.92 -1.78
N LEU A 243 16.56 -14.22 -0.83
CA LEU A 243 17.51 -13.25 -0.27
C LEU A 243 18.52 -12.76 -1.30
N SER A 244 18.99 -13.63 -2.20
CA SER A 244 19.92 -13.28 -3.27
C SER A 244 19.30 -12.38 -4.34
N ASN A 245 18.01 -12.55 -4.59
CA ASN A 245 17.25 -11.72 -5.52
C ASN A 245 17.00 -10.31 -4.97
N ASP A 246 16.89 -10.16 -3.65
CA ASP A 246 16.72 -8.85 -2.99
C ASP A 246 18.05 -8.11 -2.80
N THR A 247 18.71 -7.81 -3.92
CA THR A 247 20.00 -7.09 -3.97
C THR A 247 19.93 -5.67 -3.40
N THR A 248 18.74 -5.11 -3.22
CA THR A 248 18.54 -3.74 -2.77
C THR A 248 18.61 -3.58 -1.25
N ASN A 249 18.34 -4.66 -0.50
CA ASN A 249 18.24 -4.60 0.95
C ASN A 249 19.62 -4.87 1.60
N PRO A 250 20.19 -3.90 2.34
CA PRO A 250 21.50 -4.05 2.97
C PRO A 250 21.53 -5.15 4.03
N VAL A 251 20.39 -5.47 4.64
CA VAL A 251 20.28 -6.57 5.60
C VAL A 251 20.43 -7.91 4.89
N SER A 252 19.77 -8.10 3.75
CA SER A 252 19.85 -9.33 2.95
C SER A 252 21.28 -9.60 2.49
N GLN A 253 21.99 -8.56 2.04
CA GLN A 253 23.43 -8.66 1.71
C GLN A 253 24.27 -9.08 2.92
N LYS A 254 24.02 -8.49 4.09
CA LYS A 254 24.76 -8.82 5.31
C LYS A 254 24.47 -10.22 5.82
N VAL A 255 23.24 -10.72 5.67
CA VAL A 255 22.88 -12.11 5.98
C VAL A 255 23.63 -13.07 5.05
N LEU A 256 23.67 -12.81 3.74
CA LEU A 256 24.42 -13.62 2.79
C LEU A 256 25.94 -13.60 3.05
N GLU A 257 26.47 -12.49 3.53
CA GLU A 257 27.87 -12.37 3.96
C GLU A 257 28.13 -13.21 5.21
N LEU A 258 27.26 -13.14 6.22
CA LEU A 258 27.38 -13.92 7.46
C LEU A 258 27.23 -15.42 7.22
N LEU A 259 26.35 -15.84 6.31
CA LEU A 259 26.21 -17.25 5.93
C LEU A 259 27.50 -17.83 5.32
N LYS A 260 28.33 -16.97 4.70
CA LYS A 260 29.64 -17.33 4.11
C LYS A 260 30.80 -17.14 5.08
N ASP A 261 30.58 -16.57 6.26
CA ASP A 261 31.63 -16.34 7.25
C ASP A 261 32.15 -17.70 7.76
N PRO A 262 33.46 -17.98 7.70
CA PRO A 262 34.03 -19.23 8.22
C PRO A 262 33.75 -19.48 9.70
N VAL A 263 33.48 -18.43 10.50
CA VAL A 263 33.07 -18.59 11.90
C VAL A 263 31.68 -19.20 11.99
N PHE A 264 30.75 -18.75 11.16
CA PHE A 264 29.38 -19.24 11.13
C PHE A 264 29.30 -20.61 10.44
N ALA A 265 30.01 -20.79 9.33
CA ALA A 265 30.01 -22.03 8.54
C ALA A 265 30.47 -23.27 9.33
N ARG A 266 31.29 -23.12 10.38
CA ARG A 266 31.69 -24.22 11.28
C ARG A 266 30.52 -24.87 12.01
N HIS A 267 29.42 -24.14 12.19
CA HIS A 267 28.22 -24.62 12.89
C HIS A 267 27.19 -25.23 11.94
N LEU A 268 27.41 -25.16 10.62
CA LEU A 268 26.55 -25.76 9.61
C LEU A 268 26.92 -27.22 9.35
N SER A 269 25.93 -28.02 8.95
CA SER A 269 26.20 -29.34 8.41
C SER A 269 26.91 -29.24 7.06
N ALA A 270 27.65 -30.30 6.67
CA ALA A 270 28.38 -30.32 5.40
C ALA A 270 27.44 -30.15 4.19
N ASP A 271 26.22 -30.68 4.29
CA ASP A 271 25.21 -30.62 3.24
C ASP A 271 24.65 -29.19 3.09
N GLU A 272 24.35 -28.49 4.19
CA GLU A 272 23.93 -27.07 4.17
C GLU A 272 25.02 -26.15 3.64
N ALA A 273 26.27 -26.37 4.05
CA ALA A 273 27.41 -25.60 3.57
C ALA A 273 27.58 -25.72 2.04
N SER A 274 27.39 -26.93 1.50
CA SER A 274 27.46 -27.17 0.04
C SER A 274 26.39 -26.40 -0.74
N GLN A 275 25.20 -26.20 -0.15
CA GLN A 275 24.09 -25.47 -0.78
C GLN A 275 24.31 -23.96 -0.80
N ILE A 276 24.90 -23.41 0.27
CA ILE A 276 25.28 -21.99 0.35
C ILE A 276 26.37 -21.64 -0.67
N GLU A 277 27.28 -22.58 -0.94
CA GLU A 277 28.36 -22.40 -1.92
C GLU A 277 27.90 -22.59 -3.37
N SER A 278 26.82 -23.35 -3.60
CA SER A 278 26.27 -23.55 -4.93
C SER A 278 25.75 -22.23 -5.53
N LYS A 279 26.48 -21.70 -6.50
CA LYS A 279 26.14 -20.44 -7.17
C LYS A 279 24.80 -20.61 -7.88
N PRO A 280 23.79 -19.74 -7.68
CA PRO A 280 22.56 -19.80 -8.45
C PRO A 280 22.94 -19.62 -9.92
N GLN A 281 22.53 -20.57 -10.77
CA GLN A 281 22.73 -20.47 -12.20
C GLN A 281 21.98 -19.23 -12.68
N SER A 282 22.71 -18.18 -12.99
CA SER A 282 22.18 -17.03 -13.72
C SER A 282 21.70 -17.56 -15.06
N ILE A 283 20.38 -17.64 -15.22
CA ILE A 283 19.75 -17.86 -16.53
C ILE A 283 20.11 -16.61 -17.35
N GLU A 284 21.16 -16.72 -18.14
CA GLU A 284 21.47 -15.76 -19.21
C GLU A 284 20.25 -15.75 -20.14
N LYS A 285 19.55 -14.62 -20.19
CA LYS A 285 18.49 -14.36 -21.17
C LYS A 285 19.08 -14.04 -22.53
#